data_AF-A0A1G3CL46-F1
#
_entry.id   AF-A0A1G3CL46-F1
#
_cell.length_a   1.000
_cell.length_b   1.000
_cell.length_c   1.000
_cell.angle_alpha   90.00
_cell.angle_beta   90.00
_cell.angle_gamma   90.00
#
_symmetry.space_group_name_H-M   'P 1'
#
loop_
_entity.id
_entity.type
_entity.pdbx_description
1 polymer ?
#
loop_
_entity_poly.entity_id
_entity_poly.type
_entity_poly.pdbx_seq_one_letter_code
_entity_poly.pdbx_strand_id
1 'polypeptide(L)'
;MRMNGQWMGDAAATTDTTNYLRMLNLDLKGEFYEGRVMLFYVPFYKVSSIAQVKINKNDVDSNNGKFTGKLYNFLPLRHENFTVGRWEDFPAIPENQIPETGKVEGCLTENKITGKFETDKNKNGEFTLDFYSSTEPSNYPSEKISWEDFKNRILKDIPYQKFIFRGQGERKDGGQWRLRTSFHRTGRADIFRYRDEDIPTLYRYISAFAECRFDLNNPLEYGALLALAQHHGYPTPLLDWTYSPYIAAYFAYADIPKNVVDGCVRVFIFDVDDRVNKIDHMSKINKKDFKSLIHLDFPLPSFSYLEPLSIGNKRMLPQQSVSMFSNIDDIEGHIKNRGKEKKHEYLKIYDLPVKDRTKVIRELDYMGITAAALFPGLDGACKALKEKYF
;
A
#
# COMPACT_ATOMS: atom_id res chain seq x y z
N MET A 1 -14.11 4.99 -19.24
CA MET A 1 -13.08 3.95 -19.10
C MET A 1 -11.88 4.53 -18.36
N ARG A 2 -11.37 3.84 -17.32
CA ARG A 2 -10.26 4.34 -16.50
C ARG A 2 -9.05 3.43 -16.73
N MET A 3 -8.02 3.94 -17.41
CA MET A 3 -6.75 3.21 -17.63
C MET A 3 -5.75 3.42 -16.48
N ASN A 4 -5.84 4.56 -15.80
CA ASN A 4 -4.96 4.93 -14.69
C ASN A 4 -5.28 4.13 -13.41
N GLY A 5 -4.25 3.46 -12.86
CA GLY A 5 -4.32 2.66 -11.64
C GLY A 5 -3.45 1.41 -11.72
N GLN A 6 -3.73 0.48 -10.80
CA GLN A 6 -3.07 -0.82 -10.72
C GLN A 6 -3.91 -1.89 -11.40
N TRP A 7 -3.26 -2.74 -12.19
CA TRP A 7 -3.84 -3.86 -12.90
C TRP A 7 -3.05 -5.11 -12.60
N MET A 8 -3.74 -6.23 -12.39
CA MET A 8 -3.12 -7.52 -12.11
C MET A 8 -3.83 -8.64 -12.87
N GLY A 9 -3.09 -9.67 -13.26
CA GLY A 9 -3.65 -10.80 -13.97
C GLY A 9 -2.56 -11.73 -14.46
N ASP A 10 -2.80 -12.34 -15.62
CA ASP A 10 -1.91 -13.31 -16.22
C ASP A 10 -1.58 -12.93 -17.66
N ALA A 11 -0.37 -13.27 -18.12
CA ALA A 11 0.00 -13.21 -19.53
C ALA A 11 0.64 -14.52 -19.95
N ALA A 12 0.18 -15.05 -21.08
CA ALA A 12 0.76 -16.22 -21.71
C ALA A 12 1.64 -15.78 -22.87
N ALA A 13 2.92 -16.15 -22.85
CA ALA A 13 3.74 -16.04 -24.06
C ALA A 13 3.31 -17.15 -25.04
N THR A 14 3.28 -16.83 -26.33
CA THR A 14 2.89 -17.79 -27.38
C THR A 14 3.79 -19.02 -27.44
N THR A 15 5.05 -18.89 -27.02
CA THR A 15 6.05 -19.96 -27.05
C THR A 15 6.33 -20.60 -25.69
N ASP A 16 5.72 -20.10 -24.61
CA ASP A 16 6.00 -20.58 -23.25
C ASP A 16 4.79 -20.31 -22.33
N THR A 17 4.11 -21.39 -21.94
CA THR A 17 2.89 -21.36 -21.12
C THR A 17 3.17 -21.13 -19.62
N THR A 18 4.44 -20.95 -19.22
CA THR A 18 4.83 -20.75 -17.80
C THR A 18 5.08 -19.29 -17.41
N ASN A 19 4.39 -18.36 -18.08
CA ASN A 19 4.51 -16.92 -17.83
C ASN A 19 3.36 -16.38 -16.98
N TYR A 20 3.68 -15.48 -16.05
CA TYR A 20 2.68 -14.75 -15.26
C TYR A 20 3.06 -13.25 -15.27
N LEU A 21 2.40 -12.46 -16.12
CA LEU A 21 2.43 -11.01 -16.01
C LEU A 21 1.59 -10.58 -14.82
N ARG A 22 2.21 -10.35 -13.66
CA ARG A 22 1.43 -10.16 -12.44
C ARG A 22 0.95 -8.73 -12.21
N MET A 23 1.63 -7.71 -12.74
CA MET A 23 1.30 -6.34 -12.40
C MET A 23 1.64 -5.34 -13.50
N LEU A 24 0.69 -4.45 -13.77
CA LEU A 24 0.81 -3.26 -14.60
C LEU A 24 0.33 -2.07 -13.78
N ASN A 25 1.25 -1.18 -13.44
CA ASN A 25 0.94 0.07 -12.73
C ASN A 25 1.01 1.21 -13.74
N LEU A 26 -0.05 1.99 -13.86
CA LEU A 26 -0.16 3.12 -14.79
C LEU A 26 -0.55 4.39 -14.04
N ASP A 27 0.27 5.43 -14.19
CA ASP A 27 0.00 6.78 -13.72
C ASP A 27 -0.26 7.71 -14.92
N LEU A 28 -1.28 8.55 -14.83
CA LEU A 28 -1.51 9.64 -15.79
C LEU A 28 -0.45 10.74 -15.59
N LYS A 29 0.25 11.11 -16.67
CA LYS A 29 1.29 12.14 -16.70
C LYS A 29 1.16 12.97 -17.98
N GLY A 30 0.58 14.17 -17.85
CA GLY A 30 0.23 14.98 -19.01
C GLY A 30 -0.74 14.23 -19.92
N GLU A 31 -0.35 14.05 -21.18
CA GLU A 31 -1.14 13.34 -22.20
C GLU A 31 -0.88 11.82 -22.27
N PHE A 32 -0.11 11.26 -21.33
CA PHE A 32 0.28 9.85 -21.36
C PHE A 32 -0.13 9.10 -20.11
N TYR A 33 -0.53 7.84 -20.26
CA TYR A 33 -0.46 6.85 -19.21
C TYR A 33 0.94 6.24 -19.24
N GLU A 34 1.74 6.53 -18.22
CA GLU A 34 3.11 6.02 -18.07
C GLU A 34 3.19 5.11 -16.86
N GLY A 35 3.99 4.07 -16.94
CA GLY A 35 4.27 3.26 -15.76
C GLY A 35 5.12 2.06 -16.08
N ARG A 36 4.87 0.96 -15.36
CA ARG A 36 5.73 -0.23 -15.42
C ARG A 36 4.90 -1.50 -15.48
N VAL A 37 5.40 -2.43 -16.29
CA VAL A 37 4.87 -3.76 -16.50
C VAL A 37 5.90 -4.78 -15.99
N MET A 38 5.45 -5.76 -15.22
CA MET A 38 6.34 -6.72 -14.56
C MET A 38 5.99 -8.14 -14.98
N LEU A 39 6.95 -8.80 -15.64
CA LEU A 39 6.83 -10.17 -16.12
C LEU A 39 7.62 -11.10 -15.19
N PHE A 40 6.90 -12.03 -14.56
CA PHE A 40 7.48 -13.02 -13.66
C PHE A 40 7.42 -14.42 -14.28
N TYR A 41 8.51 -15.18 -14.12
CA TYR A 41 8.58 -16.58 -14.51
C TYR A 41 8.36 -17.49 -13.30
N VAL A 42 7.51 -18.50 -13.45
CA VAL A 42 7.30 -19.54 -12.43
C VAL A 42 7.45 -20.93 -13.09
N PRO A 43 8.39 -21.78 -12.65
CA PRO A 43 9.28 -21.57 -11.49
C PRO A 43 10.38 -20.53 -11.79
N PHE A 44 10.87 -19.85 -10.75
CA PHE A 44 11.81 -18.71 -10.78
C PHE A 44 13.23 -19.03 -11.30
N TYR A 45 13.42 -20.02 -12.18
CA TYR A 45 14.73 -20.31 -12.79
C TYR A 45 14.99 -19.48 -14.07
N LYS A 46 13.96 -18.84 -14.66
CA LYS A 46 14.12 -17.91 -15.81
C LYS A 46 14.08 -16.47 -15.32
N VAL A 47 14.94 -15.60 -15.87
CA VAL A 47 15.09 -14.20 -15.43
C VAL A 47 13.79 -13.42 -15.65
N SER A 48 13.17 -13.01 -14.55
CA SER A 48 12.00 -12.11 -14.56
C SER A 48 12.45 -10.72 -15.00
N SER A 49 11.54 -9.93 -15.56
CA SER A 49 11.89 -8.60 -16.08
C SER A 49 10.81 -7.57 -15.79
N ILE A 50 11.25 -6.31 -15.78
CA ILE A 50 10.40 -5.14 -15.71
C ILE A 50 10.63 -4.31 -16.97
N ALA A 51 9.57 -3.72 -17.51
CA ALA A 51 9.66 -2.77 -18.61
C ALA A 51 8.83 -1.54 -18.30
N GLN A 52 9.22 -0.40 -18.85
CA GLN A 52 8.39 0.79 -18.85
C GLN A 52 7.38 0.71 -19.98
N VAL A 53 6.17 1.21 -19.71
CA VAL A 53 5.08 1.31 -20.67
C VAL A 53 4.65 2.77 -20.80
N LYS A 54 4.34 3.16 -22.03
CA LYS A 54 3.82 4.49 -22.34
C LYS A 54 2.71 4.38 -23.39
N ILE A 55 1.53 4.88 -23.02
CA ILE A 55 0.32 4.89 -23.86
C ILE A 55 -0.15 6.34 -23.95
N ASN A 56 -0.35 6.86 -25.16
CA ASN A 56 -0.93 8.18 -25.33
C ASN A 56 -2.43 8.11 -25.01
N LYS A 57 -2.94 9.04 -24.21
CA LYS A 57 -4.36 9.11 -23.85
C LYS A 57 -5.25 9.24 -25.09
N ASN A 58 -4.76 9.92 -26.13
CA ASN A 58 -5.49 10.12 -27.39
C ASN A 58 -5.50 8.87 -28.27
N ASP A 59 -4.64 7.88 -28.00
CA ASP A 59 -4.63 6.59 -28.71
C ASP A 59 -5.61 5.59 -28.08
N VAL A 60 -6.28 5.95 -26.98
CA VAL A 60 -7.33 5.14 -26.35
C VAL A 60 -8.67 5.52 -26.95
N ASP A 61 -9.20 4.66 -27.83
CA ASP A 61 -10.50 4.85 -28.48
C ASP A 61 -11.62 4.82 -27.43
N SER A 62 -12.38 5.91 -27.34
CA SER A 62 -13.45 6.06 -26.35
C SER A 62 -14.66 5.16 -26.59
N ASN A 63 -14.88 4.69 -27.83
CA ASN A 63 -16.05 3.92 -28.22
C ASN A 63 -15.84 2.42 -28.04
N ASN A 64 -14.64 1.93 -28.32
CA ASN A 64 -14.34 0.49 -28.28
C ASN A 64 -13.21 0.11 -27.32
N GLY A 65 -12.57 1.09 -26.66
CA GLY A 65 -11.51 0.86 -25.67
C GLY A 65 -10.17 0.43 -26.25
N LYS A 66 -10.00 0.38 -27.57
CA LYS A 66 -8.74 -0.02 -28.20
C LYS A 66 -7.63 0.97 -27.88
N PHE A 67 -6.43 0.47 -27.65
CA PHE A 67 -5.25 1.29 -27.43
C PHE A 67 -4.00 0.66 -28.02
N THR A 68 -2.99 1.51 -28.25
CA THR A 68 -1.63 1.08 -28.54
C THR A 68 -0.64 1.82 -27.62
N GLY A 69 0.49 1.20 -27.35
CA GLY A 69 1.53 1.75 -26.50
C GLY A 69 2.90 1.21 -26.84
N LYS A 70 3.91 1.84 -26.25
CA LYS A 70 5.32 1.46 -26.39
C LYS A 70 5.82 0.85 -25.09
N LEU A 71 6.57 -0.24 -25.23
CA LEU A 71 7.40 -0.85 -24.20
C LEU A 71 8.86 -0.46 -24.42
N TYR A 72 9.58 -0.15 -23.35
CA TYR A 72 10.98 0.27 -23.41
C TYR A 72 11.65 0.08 -22.04
N ASN A 73 12.98 0.26 -21.99
CA ASN A 73 13.77 0.18 -20.77
C ASN A 73 13.53 -1.14 -20.00
N PHE A 74 13.78 -2.25 -20.68
CA PHE A 74 13.68 -3.58 -20.10
C PHE A 74 14.84 -3.79 -19.13
N LEU A 75 14.55 -4.21 -17.90
CA LEU A 75 15.55 -4.47 -16.86
C LEU A 75 15.28 -5.85 -16.22
N PRO A 76 16.33 -6.56 -15.78
CA PRO A 76 16.16 -7.85 -15.13
C PRO A 76 15.73 -7.66 -13.67
N LEU A 77 14.99 -8.64 -13.15
CA LEU A 77 14.73 -8.79 -11.73
C LEU A 77 15.63 -9.88 -11.16
N ARG A 78 16.31 -9.57 -10.05
CA ARG A 78 17.15 -10.52 -9.31
C ARG A 78 16.29 -11.58 -8.62
N HIS A 79 16.62 -12.84 -8.78
CA HIS A 79 15.85 -13.94 -8.19
C HIS A 79 15.99 -14.01 -6.67
N GLU A 80 17.10 -13.51 -6.12
CA GLU A 80 17.41 -13.64 -4.71
C GLU A 80 16.58 -12.71 -3.82
N ASN A 81 16.17 -11.55 -4.34
CA ASN A 81 15.49 -10.51 -3.56
C ASN A 81 14.46 -9.68 -4.38
N PHE A 82 14.19 -10.10 -5.62
CA PHE A 82 13.27 -9.46 -6.57
C PHE A 82 13.57 -7.98 -6.86
N THR A 83 14.78 -7.48 -6.58
CA THR A 83 15.16 -6.10 -6.92
C THR A 83 15.48 -5.95 -8.41
N VAL A 84 15.30 -4.73 -8.91
CA VAL A 84 15.74 -4.37 -10.26
C VAL A 84 17.26 -4.40 -10.34
N GLY A 85 17.79 -5.23 -11.23
CA GLY A 85 19.21 -5.37 -11.50
C GLY A 85 19.63 -4.66 -12.79
N ARG A 86 20.86 -4.93 -13.23
CA ARG A 86 21.34 -4.55 -14.56
C ARG A 86 21.62 -5.81 -15.36
N TRP A 87 21.51 -5.74 -16.68
CA TRP A 87 21.73 -6.93 -17.52
C TRP A 87 23.17 -7.43 -17.46
N GLU A 88 24.14 -6.55 -17.19
CA GLU A 88 25.54 -6.92 -16.94
C GLU A 88 25.70 -7.91 -15.77
N ASP A 89 24.76 -7.93 -14.82
CA ASP A 89 24.75 -8.89 -13.71
C ASP A 89 24.28 -10.30 -14.12
N PHE A 90 23.77 -10.47 -15.35
CA PHE A 90 23.20 -11.71 -15.88
C PHE A 90 23.90 -12.17 -17.17
N PRO A 91 25.21 -12.50 -17.12
CA PRO A 91 26.00 -12.82 -18.32
C PRO A 91 25.52 -14.07 -19.08
N ALA A 92 24.67 -14.89 -18.46
CA ALA A 92 24.05 -16.05 -19.10
C ALA A 92 23.00 -15.68 -20.17
N ILE A 93 22.53 -14.42 -20.19
CA ILE A 93 21.59 -13.92 -21.20
C ILE A 93 22.39 -13.11 -22.24
N PRO A 94 22.47 -13.59 -23.50
CA PRO A 94 23.15 -12.85 -24.55
C PRO A 94 22.52 -11.48 -24.79
N GLU A 95 23.33 -10.44 -25.00
CA GLU A 95 22.85 -9.08 -25.26
C GLU A 95 21.87 -9.00 -26.43
N ASN A 96 22.09 -9.80 -27.48
CA ASN A 96 21.22 -9.84 -28.64
C ASN A 96 19.82 -10.44 -28.38
N GLN A 97 19.58 -11.03 -27.19
CA GLN A 97 18.28 -11.53 -26.76
C GLN A 97 17.51 -10.56 -25.86
N ILE A 98 18.15 -9.49 -25.39
CA ILE A 98 17.55 -8.49 -24.51
C ILE A 98 16.71 -7.52 -25.35
N PRO A 99 15.40 -7.40 -25.12
CA PRO A 99 14.58 -6.41 -25.81
C PRO A 99 14.99 -4.97 -25.50
N GLU A 100 15.09 -4.15 -26.53
CA GLU A 100 15.30 -2.70 -26.38
C GLU A 100 13.95 -1.96 -26.46
N THR A 101 13.06 -2.44 -27.32
CA THR A 101 11.75 -1.83 -27.55
C THR A 101 10.68 -2.89 -27.75
N GLY A 102 9.44 -2.50 -27.49
CA GLY A 102 8.29 -3.31 -27.85
C GLY A 102 7.05 -2.46 -28.08
N LYS A 103 6.01 -3.11 -28.58
CA LYS A 103 4.69 -2.56 -28.79
C LYS A 103 3.70 -3.35 -27.92
N VAL A 104 2.74 -2.65 -27.35
CA VAL A 104 1.57 -3.24 -26.71
C VAL A 104 0.32 -2.73 -27.41
N GLU A 105 -0.64 -3.61 -27.67
CA GLU A 105 -1.95 -3.23 -28.18
C GLU A 105 -3.03 -4.08 -27.54
N GLY A 106 -4.19 -3.48 -27.28
CA GLY A 106 -5.23 -4.16 -26.54
C GLY A 106 -6.55 -3.40 -26.53
N CYS A 107 -7.46 -3.90 -25.71
CA CYS A 107 -8.79 -3.37 -25.48
C CYS A 107 -9.00 -3.18 -23.98
N LEU A 108 -9.39 -1.98 -23.60
CA LEU A 108 -9.82 -1.60 -22.26
C LEU A 108 -11.35 -1.68 -22.18
N THR A 109 -11.83 -2.56 -21.31
CA THR A 109 -13.22 -2.56 -20.83
C THR A 109 -13.27 -1.90 -19.45
N GLU A 110 -14.42 -1.87 -18.77
CA GLU A 110 -14.54 -1.16 -17.49
C GLU A 110 -13.52 -1.59 -16.43
N ASN A 111 -13.36 -2.91 -16.20
CA ASN A 111 -12.48 -3.45 -15.16
C ASN A 111 -11.48 -4.48 -15.69
N LYS A 112 -11.26 -4.53 -17.01
CA LYS A 112 -10.40 -5.53 -17.62
C LYS A 112 -9.68 -4.98 -18.84
N ILE A 113 -8.38 -5.25 -18.93
CA ILE A 113 -7.55 -5.02 -20.11
C ILE A 113 -7.19 -6.37 -20.70
N THR A 114 -7.49 -6.56 -21.98
CA THR A 114 -6.99 -7.70 -22.77
C THR A 114 -6.13 -7.19 -23.91
N GLY A 115 -5.08 -7.91 -24.27
CA GLY A 115 -4.21 -7.46 -25.35
C GLY A 115 -3.07 -8.40 -25.65
N LYS A 116 -2.16 -7.91 -26.47
CA LYS A 116 -0.92 -8.58 -26.86
C LYS A 116 0.25 -7.62 -26.87
N PHE A 117 1.44 -8.18 -26.71
CA PHE A 117 2.68 -7.44 -26.81
C PHE A 117 3.63 -8.13 -27.78
N GLU A 118 4.54 -7.34 -28.35
CA GLU A 118 5.61 -7.80 -29.23
C GLU A 118 6.87 -6.96 -28.98
N THR A 119 8.04 -7.56 -29.07
CA THR A 119 9.34 -6.91 -28.86
C THR A 119 10.19 -6.94 -30.12
N ASP A 120 11.22 -6.10 -30.19
CA ASP A 120 12.19 -6.07 -31.28
C ASP A 120 13.02 -7.37 -31.43
N LYS A 121 12.98 -8.26 -30.43
CA LYS A 121 13.61 -9.58 -30.45
C LYS A 121 12.62 -10.72 -30.73
N ASN A 122 11.49 -10.42 -31.36
CA ASN A 122 10.43 -11.37 -31.73
C ASN A 122 9.82 -12.14 -30.54
N LYS A 123 9.95 -11.63 -29.30
CA LYS A 123 9.17 -12.13 -28.15
C LYS A 123 7.80 -11.49 -28.19
N ASN A 124 6.75 -12.32 -28.15
CA ASN A 124 5.37 -11.87 -28.13
C ASN A 124 4.51 -12.74 -27.21
N GLY A 125 3.34 -12.23 -26.85
CA GLY A 125 2.41 -12.91 -25.97
C GLY A 125 1.09 -12.16 -25.84
N GLU A 126 0.12 -12.82 -25.22
CA GLU A 126 -1.20 -12.28 -24.91
C GLU A 126 -1.36 -12.11 -23.41
N PHE A 127 -2.19 -11.16 -22.98
CA PHE A 127 -2.42 -10.88 -21.58
C PHE A 127 -3.86 -10.52 -21.28
N THR A 128 -4.28 -10.84 -20.07
CA THR A 128 -5.54 -10.41 -19.47
C THR A 128 -5.28 -9.91 -18.06
N LEU A 129 -5.63 -8.66 -17.81
CA LEU A 129 -5.42 -7.98 -16.54
C LEU A 129 -6.75 -7.44 -16.03
N ASP A 130 -7.06 -7.74 -14.78
CA ASP A 130 -8.18 -7.18 -14.07
C ASP A 130 -7.75 -5.91 -13.32
N PHE A 131 -8.66 -4.95 -13.21
CA PHE A 131 -8.43 -3.73 -12.45
C PHE A 131 -8.30 -4.07 -10.96
N TYR A 132 -7.15 -3.78 -10.38
CA TYR A 132 -6.81 -4.09 -9.00
C TYR A 132 -6.70 -2.81 -8.16
N SER A 133 -7.59 -1.87 -8.42
CA SER A 133 -7.78 -0.65 -7.64
C SER A 133 -9.26 -0.49 -7.36
N SER A 134 -9.62 -0.07 -6.15
CA SER A 134 -11.02 0.04 -5.81
C SER A 134 -11.27 1.26 -4.92
N THR A 135 -12.10 2.15 -5.45
CA THR A 135 -12.60 3.36 -4.76
C THR A 135 -13.85 3.10 -3.93
N GLU A 136 -14.42 1.90 -4.10
CA GLU A 136 -15.62 1.47 -3.40
C GLU A 136 -15.37 1.38 -1.88
N PRO A 137 -16.42 1.61 -1.06
CA PRO A 137 -16.38 1.32 0.37
C PRO A 137 -15.91 -0.11 0.65
N SER A 138 -15.35 -0.32 1.85
CA SER A 138 -14.94 -1.66 2.28
C SER A 138 -16.13 -2.63 2.27
N ASN A 139 -15.93 -3.80 1.67
CA ASN A 139 -16.87 -4.91 1.69
C ASN A 139 -16.39 -6.06 2.58
N TYR A 140 -15.34 -5.82 3.38
CA TYR A 140 -14.77 -6.81 4.26
C TYR A 140 -15.74 -7.08 5.43
N PRO A 141 -15.97 -8.36 5.80
CA PRO A 141 -16.89 -8.69 6.89
C PRO A 141 -16.49 -7.99 8.19
N SER A 142 -17.47 -7.41 8.88
CA SER A 142 -17.31 -6.75 10.17
C SER A 142 -18.33 -7.24 11.18
N GLU A 143 -17.97 -7.18 12.46
CA GLU A 143 -18.84 -7.51 13.56
C GLU A 143 -19.18 -6.23 14.34
N LYS A 144 -20.49 -5.94 14.48
CA LYS A 144 -20.94 -4.79 15.26
C LYS A 144 -20.99 -5.14 16.74
N ILE A 145 -20.21 -4.46 17.57
CA ILE A 145 -20.09 -4.76 19.00
C ILE A 145 -20.15 -3.49 19.85
N SER A 146 -20.50 -3.62 21.13
CA SER A 146 -20.48 -2.48 22.06
C SER A 146 -19.06 -2.13 22.51
N TRP A 147 -18.87 -0.94 23.07
CA TRP A 147 -17.60 -0.56 23.71
C TRP A 147 -17.16 -1.52 24.82
N GLU A 148 -18.11 -2.04 25.62
CA GLU A 148 -17.79 -3.00 26.68
C GLU A 148 -17.36 -4.36 26.12
N ASP A 149 -18.05 -4.84 25.08
CA ASP A 149 -17.66 -6.08 24.41
C ASP A 149 -16.29 -5.96 23.76
N PHE A 150 -15.98 -4.80 23.16
CA PHE A 150 -14.65 -4.51 22.61
C PHE A 150 -13.59 -4.66 23.71
N LYS A 151 -13.71 -3.94 24.83
CA LYS A 151 -12.78 -4.04 25.97
C LYS A 151 -12.63 -5.49 26.46
N ASN A 152 -13.73 -6.20 26.63
CA ASN A 152 -13.74 -7.59 27.10
C ASN A 152 -13.00 -8.53 26.15
N ARG A 153 -13.17 -8.38 24.83
CA ARG A 153 -12.48 -9.20 23.82
C ARG A 153 -11.01 -8.88 23.72
N ILE A 154 -10.63 -7.60 23.77
CA ILE A 154 -9.21 -7.20 23.84
C ILE A 154 -8.52 -7.88 25.03
N LEU A 155 -9.15 -7.88 26.21
CA LEU A 155 -8.55 -8.45 27.43
C LEU A 155 -8.48 -9.98 27.45
N LYS A 156 -9.45 -10.67 26.82
CA LYS A 156 -9.57 -12.13 26.89
C LYS A 156 -8.94 -12.86 25.71
N ASP A 157 -9.11 -12.34 24.50
CA ASP A 157 -8.91 -13.10 23.26
C ASP A 157 -7.65 -12.68 22.50
N ILE A 158 -7.03 -11.54 22.86
CA ILE A 158 -5.94 -10.93 22.12
C ILE A 158 -4.66 -10.99 22.96
N PRO A 159 -3.73 -11.89 22.63
CA PRO A 159 -2.41 -11.94 23.26
C PRO A 159 -1.67 -10.63 23.03
N TYR A 160 -0.93 -10.20 24.05
CA TYR A 160 -0.08 -9.01 23.98
C TYR A 160 0.90 -9.10 22.81
N GLN A 161 1.02 -8.01 22.04
CA GLN A 161 1.92 -7.85 20.88
C GLN A 161 1.74 -8.82 19.71
N LYS A 162 0.67 -9.62 19.68
CA LYS A 162 0.35 -10.46 18.51
C LYS A 162 -0.34 -9.68 17.37
N PHE A 163 -1.08 -8.64 17.72
CA PHE A 163 -1.93 -7.90 16.79
C PHE A 163 -1.56 -6.42 16.76
N ILE A 164 -1.82 -5.79 15.62
CA ILE A 164 -1.82 -4.33 15.48
C ILE A 164 -3.22 -3.84 15.11
N PHE A 165 -3.51 -2.59 15.45
CA PHE A 165 -4.84 -2.00 15.39
C PHE A 165 -4.86 -0.74 14.56
N ARG A 166 -5.99 -0.46 13.90
CA ARG A 166 -6.20 0.81 13.19
C ARG A 166 -7.62 1.29 13.37
N GLY A 167 -7.78 2.54 13.79
CA GLY A 167 -9.08 3.22 13.84
C GLY A 167 -9.39 3.98 12.57
N GLN A 168 -10.64 3.93 12.13
CA GLN A 168 -11.17 4.79 11.08
C GLN A 168 -12.57 5.29 11.47
N GLY A 169 -12.79 6.60 11.35
CA GLY A 169 -14.14 7.16 11.40
C GLY A 169 -14.96 6.79 10.16
N GLU A 170 -16.21 7.22 10.08
CA GLU A 170 -17.05 7.00 8.90
C GLU A 170 -16.64 7.90 7.72
N ARG A 171 -16.97 7.50 6.50
CA ARG A 171 -16.80 8.35 5.32
C ARG A 171 -17.83 9.49 5.32
N LYS A 172 -17.41 10.68 4.86
CA LYS A 172 -18.32 11.84 4.73
C LYS A 172 -19.39 11.64 3.65
N ASP A 173 -19.10 10.84 2.63
CA ASP A 173 -20.00 10.49 1.52
C ASP A 173 -20.81 9.21 1.78
N GLY A 174 -20.74 8.67 2.99
CA GLY A 174 -21.42 7.43 3.39
C GLY A 174 -20.57 6.17 3.16
N GLY A 175 -20.78 5.16 4.01
CA GLY A 175 -20.06 3.89 3.98
C GLY A 175 -18.74 3.90 4.74
N GLN A 176 -18.08 2.74 4.77
CA GLN A 176 -16.87 2.53 5.57
C GLN A 176 -15.61 2.70 4.71
N TRP A 177 -14.61 3.39 5.25
CA TRP A 177 -13.30 3.48 4.62
C TRP A 177 -12.72 2.08 4.49
N ARG A 178 -12.05 1.85 3.35
CA ARG A 178 -11.22 0.67 3.13
C ARG A 178 -9.78 0.92 3.59
N LEU A 179 -9.04 -0.15 3.82
CA LEU A 179 -7.57 -0.08 3.93
C LEU A 179 -6.98 0.32 2.58
N ARG A 180 -6.40 1.51 2.52
CA ARG A 180 -5.76 2.09 1.33
C ARG A 180 -4.78 3.18 1.77
N THR A 181 -3.56 3.15 1.24
CA THR A 181 -2.51 4.16 1.56
C THR A 181 -2.90 5.54 1.02
N SER A 182 -2.30 6.60 1.56
CA SER A 182 -2.52 7.96 1.07
C SER A 182 -1.96 8.14 -0.35
N PHE A 183 -0.87 7.45 -0.70
CA PHE A 183 -0.34 7.38 -2.07
C PHE A 183 -1.38 6.87 -3.08
N HIS A 184 -1.98 5.70 -2.86
CA HIS A 184 -2.95 5.14 -3.81
C HIS A 184 -4.22 6.00 -3.90
N ARG A 185 -4.63 6.70 -2.83
CA ARG A 185 -5.76 7.65 -2.85
C ARG A 185 -5.56 8.82 -3.81
N THR A 186 -4.32 9.17 -4.16
CA THR A 186 -4.04 10.17 -5.20
C THR A 186 -4.40 9.70 -6.61
N GLY A 187 -4.67 8.40 -6.78
CA GLY A 187 -4.88 7.76 -8.07
C GLY A 187 -3.62 7.19 -8.69
N ARG A 188 -2.44 7.38 -8.08
CA ARG A 188 -1.18 6.80 -8.53
C ARG A 188 -1.01 5.35 -8.07
N ALA A 189 -0.28 4.57 -8.86
CA ALA A 189 0.08 3.18 -8.63
C ALA A 189 1.56 2.88 -8.89
N ASP A 190 2.27 3.69 -9.69
CA ASP A 190 3.69 3.44 -9.98
C ASP A 190 4.60 3.90 -8.83
N ILE A 191 4.88 2.98 -7.90
CA ILE A 191 5.79 3.20 -6.76
C ILE A 191 7.22 3.52 -7.21
N PHE A 192 7.70 2.97 -8.32
CA PHE A 192 9.05 3.27 -8.79
C PHE A 192 9.12 4.72 -9.28
N ARG A 193 8.06 5.22 -9.94
CA ARG A 193 7.97 6.65 -10.28
C ARG A 193 7.95 7.51 -9.02
N TYR A 194 7.20 7.11 -8.00
CA TYR A 194 7.19 7.78 -6.71
C TYR A 194 8.58 7.84 -6.06
N ARG A 195 9.33 6.74 -6.08
CA ARG A 195 10.71 6.67 -5.62
C ARG A 195 11.64 7.59 -6.42
N ASP A 196 11.54 7.58 -7.75
CA ASP A 196 12.49 8.25 -8.64
C ASP A 196 12.24 9.76 -8.77
N GLU A 197 10.98 10.20 -8.76
CA GLU A 197 10.60 11.60 -9.01
C GLU A 197 10.23 12.35 -7.72
N ASP A 198 9.41 11.72 -6.87
CA ASP A 198 8.78 12.39 -5.73
C ASP A 198 9.70 12.44 -4.51
N ILE A 199 10.34 11.32 -4.16
CA ILE A 199 11.19 11.23 -2.96
C ILE A 199 12.39 12.18 -2.96
N PRO A 200 13.15 12.36 -4.06
CA PRO A 200 14.26 13.33 -4.08
C PRO A 200 13.77 14.75 -3.81
N THR A 201 12.62 15.11 -4.37
CA THR A 201 11.99 16.42 -4.15
C THR A 201 11.54 16.55 -2.71
N LEU A 202 10.80 15.57 -2.18
CA LEU A 202 10.36 15.52 -0.80
C LEU A 202 11.53 15.69 0.18
N TYR A 203 12.60 14.91 0.00
CA TYR A 203 13.78 14.97 0.85
C TYR A 203 14.42 16.36 0.85
N ARG A 204 14.53 17.00 -0.31
CA ARG A 204 15.03 18.39 -0.42
C ARG A 204 14.20 19.37 0.41
N TYR A 205 12.87 19.24 0.42
CA TYR A 205 12.01 20.12 1.22
C TYR A 205 12.06 19.77 2.72
N ILE A 206 11.97 18.48 3.08
CA ILE A 206 11.99 18.05 4.48
C ILE A 206 13.33 18.37 5.15
N SER A 207 14.45 18.21 4.45
CA SER A 207 15.79 18.48 5.00
C SER A 207 15.99 19.94 5.44
N ALA A 208 15.17 20.88 4.98
CA ALA A 208 15.21 22.27 5.45
C ALA A 208 14.57 22.45 6.85
N PHE A 209 13.69 21.54 7.27
CA PHE A 209 12.92 21.65 8.51
C PHE A 209 13.24 20.53 9.52
N ALA A 210 13.76 19.39 9.05
CA ALA A 210 14.07 18.27 9.92
C ALA A 210 15.24 18.59 10.86
N GLU A 211 15.06 18.27 12.15
CA GLU A 211 16.11 18.38 13.18
C GLU A 211 17.24 17.32 12.99
N CYS A 212 17.10 16.43 12.00
CA CYS A 212 18.00 15.33 11.70
C CYS A 212 18.22 15.17 10.19
N ARG A 213 19.32 14.49 9.82
CA ARG A 213 19.55 14.03 8.45
C ARG A 213 19.11 12.57 8.33
N PHE A 214 18.62 12.22 7.14
CA PHE A 214 18.30 10.83 6.77
C PHE A 214 19.26 10.39 5.66
N ASP A 215 19.92 9.26 5.84
CA ASP A 215 20.65 8.55 4.77
C ASP A 215 19.67 7.67 3.98
N LEU A 216 19.40 8.06 2.74
CA LEU A 216 18.50 7.30 1.85
C LEU A 216 19.07 5.95 1.40
N ASN A 217 20.34 5.64 1.69
CA ASN A 217 20.90 4.31 1.47
C ASN A 217 20.66 3.36 2.65
N ASN A 218 20.30 3.92 3.81
CA ASN A 218 19.93 3.18 5.00
C ASN A 218 18.39 2.98 5.02
N PRO A 219 17.90 1.74 4.90
CA PRO A 219 16.46 1.49 4.82
C PRO A 219 15.70 1.95 6.07
N LEU A 220 16.32 1.89 7.25
CA LEU A 220 15.66 2.32 8.49
C LEU A 220 15.43 3.84 8.51
N GLU A 221 16.37 4.61 7.98
CA GLU A 221 16.28 6.07 7.88
C GLU A 221 15.39 6.51 6.72
N TYR A 222 15.41 5.78 5.59
CA TYR A 222 14.46 5.99 4.50
C TYR A 222 13.02 5.79 5.01
N GLY A 223 12.77 4.71 5.77
CA GLY A 223 11.49 4.46 6.42
C GLY A 223 11.10 5.59 7.39
N ALA A 224 12.06 6.12 8.16
CA ALA A 224 11.84 7.25 9.06
C ALA A 224 11.44 8.53 8.30
N LEU A 225 12.06 8.82 7.15
CA LEU A 225 11.67 9.92 6.28
C LEU A 225 10.22 9.76 5.79
N LEU A 226 9.85 8.57 5.32
CA LEU A 226 8.48 8.29 4.88
C LEU A 226 7.46 8.45 6.01
N ALA A 227 7.76 7.92 7.19
CA ALA A 227 6.89 8.03 8.36
C ALA A 227 6.73 9.49 8.82
N LEU A 228 7.81 10.27 8.79
CA LEU A 228 7.75 11.71 9.07
C LEU A 228 6.87 12.43 8.05
N ALA A 229 7.06 12.16 6.76
CA ALA A 229 6.28 12.78 5.69
C ALA A 229 4.78 12.44 5.81
N GLN A 230 4.43 11.17 6.05
CA GLN A 230 3.08 10.70 6.30
C GLN A 230 2.41 11.46 7.46
N HIS A 231 3.13 11.66 8.57
CA HIS A 231 2.61 12.37 9.74
C HIS A 231 2.30 13.85 9.49
N HIS A 232 2.96 14.46 8.50
CA HIS A 232 2.70 15.82 8.04
C HIS A 232 1.75 15.88 6.82
N GLY A 233 1.10 14.76 6.49
CA GLY A 233 0.06 14.69 5.47
C GLY A 233 0.56 14.51 4.04
N TYR A 234 1.86 14.25 3.83
CA TYR A 234 2.36 13.90 2.52
C TYR A 234 1.84 12.51 2.10
N PRO A 235 1.34 12.32 0.87
CA PRO A 235 0.91 11.00 0.41
C PRO A 235 2.08 10.01 0.34
N THR A 236 2.02 8.92 1.10
CA THR A 236 3.05 7.86 1.11
C THR A 236 2.42 6.48 0.87
N PRO A 237 3.21 5.48 0.46
CA PRO A 237 2.77 4.09 0.38
C PRO A 237 2.70 3.41 1.76
N LEU A 238 2.69 4.17 2.85
CA LEU A 238 2.50 3.66 4.20
C LEU A 238 1.04 3.72 4.63
N LEU A 239 0.69 2.79 5.51
CA LEU A 239 -0.56 2.75 6.24
C LEU A 239 -0.26 2.69 7.74
N ASP A 240 -0.82 3.62 8.51
CA ASP A 240 -0.53 3.72 9.95
C ASP A 240 -1.37 2.74 10.78
N TRP A 241 -0.71 2.11 11.74
CA TRP A 241 -1.30 1.20 12.73
C TRP A 241 -0.75 1.56 14.11
N THR A 242 -1.33 0.97 15.15
CA THR A 242 -0.87 1.12 16.54
C THR A 242 -0.90 -0.21 17.25
N TYR A 243 0.01 -0.43 18.18
CA TYR A 243 -0.05 -1.56 19.10
C TYR A 243 -1.19 -1.47 20.11
N SER A 244 -1.73 -0.27 20.33
CA SER A 244 -2.77 -0.06 21.33
C SER A 244 -4.18 -0.10 20.70
N PRO A 245 -5.03 -1.05 21.09
CA PRO A 245 -6.43 -1.06 20.66
C PRO A 245 -7.20 0.19 21.11
N TYR A 246 -6.79 0.79 22.22
CA TYR A 246 -7.39 2.00 22.77
C TYR A 246 -7.00 3.26 21.99
N ILE A 247 -5.75 3.34 21.49
CA ILE A 247 -5.32 4.41 20.59
C ILE A 247 -6.03 4.27 19.23
N ALA A 248 -6.21 3.04 18.73
CA ALA A 248 -7.01 2.81 17.53
C ALA A 248 -8.46 3.28 17.72
N ALA A 249 -9.10 2.94 18.85
CA ALA A 249 -10.44 3.45 19.17
C ALA A 249 -10.47 4.99 19.24
N TYR A 250 -9.46 5.63 19.85
CA TYR A 250 -9.33 7.09 19.84
C TYR A 250 -9.37 7.65 18.41
N PHE A 251 -8.53 7.14 17.50
CA PHE A 251 -8.50 7.60 16.11
C PHE A 251 -9.80 7.34 15.35
N ALA A 252 -10.55 6.29 15.70
CA ALA A 252 -11.84 6.00 15.11
C ALA A 252 -12.91 7.06 15.49
N TYR A 253 -12.87 7.56 16.72
CA TYR A 253 -13.86 8.51 17.26
C TYR A 253 -13.46 9.99 17.22
N ALA A 254 -12.16 10.31 17.18
CA ALA A 254 -11.63 11.65 17.47
C ALA A 254 -12.19 12.76 16.56
N ASP A 255 -12.47 12.46 15.30
CA ASP A 255 -12.95 13.44 14.32
C ASP A 255 -14.48 13.38 14.12
N ILE A 256 -15.19 12.56 14.90
CA ILE A 256 -16.66 12.50 14.90
C ILE A 256 -17.22 13.69 15.70
N PRO A 257 -18.09 14.54 15.10
CA PRO A 257 -18.73 15.63 15.82
C PRO A 257 -19.61 15.14 16.98
N LYS A 258 -19.63 15.87 18.10
CA LYS A 258 -20.36 15.49 19.33
C LYS A 258 -21.87 15.34 19.17
N ASN A 259 -22.46 16.00 18.18
CA ASN A 259 -23.89 15.96 17.89
C ASN A 259 -24.31 14.79 16.99
N VAL A 260 -23.36 14.02 16.45
CA VAL A 260 -23.66 12.83 15.64
C VAL A 260 -23.77 11.62 16.57
N VAL A 261 -24.87 10.88 16.45
CA VAL A 261 -25.15 9.67 17.25
C VAL A 261 -25.40 8.42 16.40
N ASP A 262 -25.73 8.62 15.13
CA ASP A 262 -25.96 7.56 14.16
C ASP A 262 -24.65 7.12 13.49
N GLY A 263 -24.65 5.88 12.99
CA GLY A 263 -23.49 5.31 12.32
C GLY A 263 -22.60 4.45 13.22
N CYS A 264 -21.49 4.00 12.65
CA CYS A 264 -20.47 3.21 13.34
C CYS A 264 -19.07 3.67 12.90
N VAL A 265 -18.15 3.68 13.85
CA VAL A 265 -16.71 3.81 13.56
C VAL A 265 -16.08 2.42 13.51
N ARG A 266 -14.93 2.31 12.87
CA ARG A 266 -14.30 1.03 12.57
C ARG A 266 -12.96 0.87 13.27
N VAL A 267 -12.73 -0.29 13.85
CA VAL A 267 -11.43 -0.74 14.35
C VAL A 267 -11.01 -2.01 13.61
N PHE A 268 -9.91 -1.92 12.88
CA PHE A 268 -9.25 -3.04 12.23
C PHE A 268 -8.28 -3.70 13.20
N ILE A 269 -8.19 -5.02 13.15
CA ILE A 269 -7.30 -5.86 13.94
C ILE A 269 -6.55 -6.75 12.96
N PHE A 270 -5.25 -6.58 12.86
CA PHE A 270 -4.41 -7.31 11.93
C PHE A 270 -3.44 -8.22 12.68
N ASP A 271 -3.42 -9.50 12.31
CA ASP A 271 -2.54 -10.53 12.88
C ASP A 271 -1.13 -10.37 12.30
N VAL A 272 -0.17 -10.01 13.15
CA VAL A 272 1.25 -9.86 12.80
C VAL A 272 2.13 -10.96 13.40
N ASP A 273 1.57 -12.10 13.84
CA ASP A 273 2.37 -13.20 14.40
C ASP A 273 3.43 -13.70 13.40
N ASP A 274 4.71 -13.67 13.79
CA ASP A 274 5.85 -14.11 12.98
C ASP A 274 5.77 -15.57 12.51
N ARG A 275 5.00 -16.42 13.20
CA ARG A 275 4.74 -17.80 12.74
C ARG A 275 3.81 -17.84 11.50
N VAL A 276 3.05 -16.76 11.28
CA VAL A 276 1.97 -16.63 10.30
C VAL A 276 2.26 -15.57 9.23
N ASN A 277 3.24 -14.67 9.45
CA ASN A 277 3.76 -13.67 8.50
C ASN A 277 4.44 -14.32 7.27
N LYS A 278 3.66 -15.06 6.50
CA LYS A 278 3.94 -15.63 5.18
C LYS A 278 2.94 -15.10 4.14
N ILE A 279 2.36 -13.93 4.41
CA ILE A 279 1.36 -13.28 3.54
C ILE A 279 1.94 -13.15 2.13
N ASP A 280 3.20 -12.77 2.00
CA ASP A 280 3.82 -12.52 0.69
C ASP A 280 5.01 -13.42 0.37
N HIS A 281 4.94 -14.75 0.50
CA HIS A 281 6.08 -15.67 0.23
C HIS A 281 7.40 -15.37 1.03
N MET A 282 7.47 -14.27 1.78
CA MET A 282 8.60 -13.72 2.52
C MET A 282 8.76 -14.38 3.89
N SER A 283 8.53 -15.70 3.94
CA SER A 283 8.62 -16.51 5.16
C SER A 283 10.01 -16.58 5.82
N LYS A 284 10.97 -15.85 5.28
CA LYS A 284 12.22 -15.46 5.92
C LYS A 284 12.55 -14.08 5.38
N ILE A 285 12.19 -13.00 6.09
CA ILE A 285 12.82 -11.71 5.83
C ILE A 285 14.31 -11.90 6.14
N ASN A 286 15.09 -12.27 5.12
CA ASN A 286 16.50 -11.95 5.15
C ASN A 286 16.57 -10.42 5.18
N LYS A 287 17.52 -9.84 5.93
CA LYS A 287 17.75 -8.38 6.01
C LYS A 287 17.79 -7.66 4.64
N LYS A 288 18.01 -8.41 3.55
CA LYS A 288 18.03 -7.94 2.16
C LYS A 288 16.65 -7.62 1.57
N ASP A 289 15.58 -8.34 1.94
CA ASP A 289 14.22 -8.09 1.43
C ASP A 289 13.54 -6.92 2.15
N PHE A 290 13.88 -6.70 3.42
CA PHE A 290 13.49 -5.50 4.16
C PHE A 290 14.02 -4.22 3.49
N LYS A 291 15.27 -4.27 2.98
CA LYS A 291 15.88 -3.12 2.29
C LYS A 291 15.13 -2.76 1.01
N SER A 292 14.77 -3.74 0.19
CA SER A 292 14.09 -3.50 -1.09
C SER A 292 12.66 -3.00 -0.93
N LEU A 293 11.93 -3.50 0.08
CA LEU A 293 10.59 -3.00 0.40
C LEU A 293 10.60 -1.52 0.78
N ILE A 294 11.52 -1.11 1.65
CA ILE A 294 11.53 0.25 2.19
C ILE A 294 12.14 1.25 1.21
N HIS A 295 13.12 0.82 0.41
CA HIS A 295 13.65 1.64 -0.68
C HIS A 295 12.70 1.74 -1.87
N LEU A 296 11.52 1.09 -1.80
CA LEU A 296 10.51 1.17 -2.85
C LEU A 296 10.99 0.55 -4.17
N ASP A 297 11.79 -0.52 -4.06
CA ASP A 297 12.40 -1.27 -5.15
C ASP A 297 11.73 -2.63 -5.38
N PHE A 298 10.71 -2.97 -4.57
CA PHE A 298 10.09 -4.29 -4.58
C PHE A 298 8.92 -4.35 -5.60
N PRO A 299 9.04 -5.16 -6.66
CA PRO A 299 8.07 -5.20 -7.74
C PRO A 299 6.89 -6.14 -7.47
N LEU A 300 7.00 -7.08 -6.53
CA LEU A 300 5.91 -8.02 -6.26
C LEU A 300 4.82 -7.36 -5.40
N PRO A 301 3.53 -7.67 -5.62
CA PRO A 301 2.45 -7.24 -4.75
C PRO A 301 2.77 -7.57 -3.30
N SER A 302 2.81 -6.54 -2.46
CA SER A 302 3.21 -6.63 -1.07
C SER A 302 2.36 -5.75 -0.15
N PHE A 303 2.02 -6.32 1.00
CA PHE A 303 1.52 -5.61 2.16
C PHE A 303 2.32 -6.06 3.38
N SER A 304 3.34 -5.28 3.72
CA SER A 304 4.40 -5.70 4.63
C SER A 304 4.50 -4.81 5.85
N TYR A 305 4.80 -5.45 6.98
CA TYR A 305 5.04 -4.80 8.26
C TYR A 305 6.36 -3.99 8.25
N LEU A 306 6.34 -2.79 8.82
CA LEU A 306 7.48 -1.88 8.90
C LEU A 306 7.52 -1.12 10.24
N GLU A 307 8.63 -1.22 10.95
CA GLU A 307 8.95 -0.34 12.09
C GLU A 307 10.06 0.64 11.68
N PRO A 308 9.69 1.84 11.22
CA PRO A 308 10.68 2.87 10.93
C PRO A 308 11.28 3.41 12.23
N LEU A 309 12.47 4.02 12.15
CA LEU A 309 13.04 4.70 13.30
C LEU A 309 12.23 5.95 13.64
N SER A 310 12.06 6.24 14.93
CA SER A 310 11.34 7.42 15.42
C SER A 310 12.11 8.75 15.30
N ILE A 311 13.21 8.78 14.53
CA ILE A 311 14.10 9.94 14.44
C ILE A 311 13.34 11.12 13.85
N GLY A 312 13.36 12.26 14.56
CA GLY A 312 12.65 13.47 14.16
C GLY A 312 11.12 13.39 14.30
N ASN A 313 10.57 12.26 14.74
CA ASN A 313 9.13 12.03 14.79
C ASN A 313 8.61 11.82 16.21
N LYS A 314 8.30 12.94 16.87
CA LYS A 314 7.85 12.98 18.28
C LYS A 314 6.49 12.30 18.51
N ARG A 315 5.72 12.00 17.44
CA ARG A 315 4.39 11.39 17.51
C ARG A 315 4.42 9.85 17.60
N MET A 316 5.47 9.20 17.11
CA MET A 316 5.51 7.74 16.97
C MET A 316 5.39 7.00 18.31
N LEU A 317 6.17 7.40 19.32
CA LEU A 317 6.16 6.73 20.61
C LEU A 317 4.82 6.90 21.36
N PRO A 318 4.26 8.12 21.53
CA PRO A 318 2.97 8.29 22.20
C PRO A 318 1.82 7.55 21.52
N GLN A 319 1.84 7.48 20.19
CA GLN A 319 0.81 6.79 19.40
C GLN A 319 1.03 5.27 19.33
N GLN A 320 2.16 4.77 19.87
CA GLN A 320 2.61 3.38 19.69
C GLN A 320 2.56 2.97 18.22
N SER A 321 3.02 3.88 17.35
CA SER A 321 2.85 3.79 15.90
C SER A 321 3.65 2.63 15.31
N VAL A 322 2.99 1.94 14.39
CA VAL A 322 3.56 0.96 13.47
C VAL A 322 3.15 1.39 12.06
N SER A 323 3.99 1.14 11.07
CA SER A 323 3.62 1.37 9.67
C SER A 323 3.52 0.03 8.94
N MET A 324 2.62 -0.03 7.96
CA MET A 324 2.65 -1.10 6.97
C MET A 324 2.87 -0.48 5.60
N PHE A 325 3.86 -0.99 4.87
CA PHE A 325 4.09 -0.62 3.49
C PHE A 325 3.12 -1.37 2.57
N SER A 326 2.63 -0.70 1.53
CA SER A 326 1.93 -1.35 0.45
C SER A 326 2.26 -0.76 -0.92
N ASN A 327 2.55 -1.64 -1.88
CA ASN A 327 2.50 -1.34 -3.30
C ASN A 327 1.21 -1.83 -3.96
N ILE A 328 0.20 -2.16 -3.15
CA ILE A 328 -1.09 -2.65 -3.58
C ILE A 328 -2.16 -1.59 -3.26
N ASP A 329 -3.02 -1.32 -4.23
CA ASP A 329 -4.15 -0.42 -4.02
C ASP A 329 -5.29 -1.13 -3.24
N ASP A 330 -5.74 -2.29 -3.73
CA ASP A 330 -6.71 -3.13 -3.01
C ASP A 330 -6.06 -4.03 -1.93
N ILE A 331 -5.69 -3.42 -0.80
CA ILE A 331 -5.10 -4.12 0.35
C ILE A 331 -6.03 -5.20 0.93
N GLU A 332 -7.33 -4.88 1.06
CA GLU A 332 -8.32 -5.80 1.62
C GLU A 332 -8.52 -7.05 0.76
N GLY A 333 -8.62 -6.88 -0.57
CA GLY A 333 -8.68 -7.98 -1.52
C GLY A 333 -7.44 -8.87 -1.46
N HIS A 334 -6.25 -8.26 -1.36
CA HIS A 334 -4.99 -8.98 -1.21
C HIS A 334 -4.96 -9.83 0.06
N ILE A 335 -5.25 -9.23 1.21
CA ILE A 335 -5.30 -9.93 2.51
C ILE A 335 -6.29 -11.10 2.45
N LYS A 336 -7.48 -10.88 1.88
CA LYS A 336 -8.52 -11.91 1.74
C LYS A 336 -8.06 -13.09 0.89
N ASN A 337 -7.40 -12.82 -0.23
CA ASN A 337 -6.89 -13.86 -1.13
C ASN A 337 -5.78 -14.67 -0.46
N ARG A 338 -4.83 -14.00 0.20
CA ARG A 338 -3.76 -14.67 0.98
C ARG A 338 -4.32 -15.50 2.14
N GLY A 339 -5.33 -14.98 2.83
CA GLY A 339 -6.03 -15.71 3.88
C GLY A 339 -6.65 -17.02 3.39
N LYS A 340 -7.25 -17.02 2.19
CA LYS A 340 -7.77 -18.25 1.54
C LYS A 340 -6.65 -19.22 1.18
N GLU A 341 -5.56 -18.74 0.56
CA GLU A 341 -4.41 -19.58 0.17
C GLU A 341 -3.77 -20.27 1.38
N LYS A 342 -3.62 -19.55 2.48
CA LYS A 342 -2.97 -20.05 3.71
C LYS A 342 -3.95 -20.69 4.70
N LYS A 343 -5.26 -20.64 4.42
CA LYS A 343 -6.34 -21.03 5.34
C LYS A 343 -6.20 -20.34 6.72
N HIS A 344 -5.94 -19.03 6.69
CA HIS A 344 -5.73 -18.21 7.89
C HIS A 344 -6.51 -16.90 7.82
N GLU A 345 -7.03 -16.43 8.95
CA GLU A 345 -7.70 -15.13 9.07
C GLU A 345 -6.71 -14.07 9.55
N TYR A 346 -6.26 -13.20 8.64
CA TYR A 346 -5.28 -12.15 8.94
C TYR A 346 -5.89 -10.84 9.44
N LEU A 347 -7.12 -10.54 9.04
CA LEU A 347 -7.77 -9.25 9.32
C LEU A 347 -9.17 -9.49 9.88
N LYS A 348 -9.43 -8.87 11.03
CA LYS A 348 -10.72 -8.81 11.68
C LYS A 348 -11.15 -7.35 11.84
N ILE A 349 -12.46 -7.10 11.80
CA ILE A 349 -13.02 -5.76 11.85
C ILE A 349 -14.14 -5.68 12.88
N TYR A 350 -14.07 -4.68 13.75
CA TYR A 350 -15.14 -4.31 14.66
C TYR A 350 -15.72 -2.96 14.30
N ASP A 351 -17.05 -2.92 14.19
CA ASP A 351 -17.81 -1.68 14.01
C ASP A 351 -18.42 -1.28 15.37
N LEU A 352 -18.00 -0.13 15.89
CA LEU A 352 -18.41 0.41 17.19
C LEU A 352 -19.44 1.53 17.00
N PRO A 353 -20.54 1.57 17.76
CA PRO A 353 -21.58 2.58 17.60
C PRO A 353 -21.09 4.02 17.85
N VAL A 354 -21.47 4.96 16.98
CA VAL A 354 -21.14 6.38 17.16
C VAL A 354 -21.77 6.97 18.42
N LYS A 355 -22.97 6.53 18.81
CA LYS A 355 -23.62 6.93 20.07
C LYS A 355 -22.75 6.77 21.33
N ASP A 356 -21.76 5.88 21.31
CA ASP A 356 -20.88 5.63 22.45
C ASP A 356 -19.70 6.63 22.50
N ARG A 357 -19.51 7.50 21.49
CA ARG A 357 -18.38 8.43 21.34
C ARG A 357 -18.02 9.16 22.63
N THR A 358 -18.98 9.83 23.27
CA THR A 358 -18.73 10.61 24.49
C THR A 358 -18.25 9.73 25.65
N LYS A 359 -18.81 8.52 25.78
CA LYS A 359 -18.38 7.54 26.78
C LYS A 359 -16.95 7.08 26.48
N VAL A 360 -16.69 6.68 25.24
CA VAL A 360 -15.38 6.16 24.79
C VAL A 360 -14.28 7.20 24.97
N ILE A 361 -14.46 8.42 24.43
CA ILE A 361 -13.45 9.49 24.53
C ILE A 361 -13.15 9.85 25.99
N ARG A 362 -14.17 9.89 26.87
CA ARG A 362 -13.97 10.16 28.30
C ARG A 362 -13.19 9.04 29.01
N GLU A 363 -13.50 7.77 28.71
CA GLU A 363 -12.74 6.65 29.29
C GLU A 363 -11.29 6.64 28.80
N LEU A 364 -11.06 6.94 27.53
CA LEU A 364 -9.71 7.07 26.96
C LEU A 364 -8.93 8.24 27.58
N ASP A 365 -9.60 9.36 27.88
CA ASP A 365 -9.01 10.49 28.61
C ASP A 365 -8.54 10.06 30.01
N TYR A 366 -9.33 9.28 30.75
CA TYR A 366 -8.91 8.70 32.04
C TYR A 366 -7.71 7.75 31.94
N MET A 367 -7.48 7.15 30.77
CA MET A 367 -6.31 6.33 30.47
C MET A 367 -5.09 7.16 30.01
N GLY A 368 -5.22 8.49 29.92
CA GLY A 368 -4.19 9.39 29.42
C GLY A 368 -4.12 9.45 27.88
N ILE A 369 -5.07 8.83 27.17
CA ILE A 369 -5.13 8.81 25.71
C ILE A 369 -5.90 10.05 25.25
N THR A 370 -5.17 11.14 25.05
CA THR A 370 -5.69 12.45 24.66
C THR A 370 -5.00 12.99 23.43
N ALA A 371 -5.60 14.00 22.78
CA ALA A 371 -4.94 14.67 21.65
C ALA A 371 -3.59 15.30 22.07
N ALA A 372 -3.50 15.83 23.29
CA ALA A 372 -2.28 16.46 23.79
C ALA A 372 -1.15 15.42 24.00
N ALA A 373 -1.50 14.22 24.46
CA ALA A 373 -0.54 13.12 24.60
C ALA A 373 -0.11 12.55 23.24
N LEU A 374 -1.08 12.30 22.35
CA LEU A 374 -0.84 11.65 21.05
C LEU A 374 -0.17 12.57 20.02
N PHE A 375 -0.35 13.88 20.12
CA PHE A 375 0.23 14.87 19.20
C PHE A 375 1.04 15.92 19.96
N PRO A 376 2.28 15.60 20.40
CA PRO A 376 3.09 16.55 21.15
C PRO A 376 3.28 17.87 20.40
N GLY A 377 3.03 18.99 21.10
CA GLY A 377 3.12 20.34 20.56
C GLY A 377 1.80 21.13 20.68
N LEU A 378 1.81 22.35 20.12
CA LEU A 378 0.68 23.27 20.20
C LEU A 378 -0.59 22.71 19.54
N ASP A 379 -0.45 22.01 18.41
CA ASP A 379 -1.59 21.42 17.68
C ASP A 379 -2.37 20.42 18.55
N GLY A 380 -1.68 19.50 19.22
CA GLY A 380 -2.32 18.52 20.09
C GLY A 380 -2.91 19.15 21.35
N ALA A 381 -2.22 20.13 21.94
CA ALA A 381 -2.73 20.89 23.08
C ALA A 381 -4.04 21.61 22.73
N CYS A 382 -4.06 22.37 21.64
CA CYS A 382 -5.25 23.05 21.14
C CYS A 382 -6.37 22.07 20.76
N LYS A 383 -6.05 20.93 20.12
CA LYS A 383 -7.03 19.88 19.81
C LYS A 383 -7.66 19.28 21.07
N ALA A 384 -6.87 19.05 22.13
CA ALA A 384 -7.37 18.54 23.41
C ALA A 384 -8.28 19.55 24.13
N LEU A 385 -7.88 20.82 24.20
CA LEU A 385 -8.70 21.86 24.82
C LEU A 385 -9.98 22.10 24.03
N LYS A 386 -9.91 22.03 22.69
CA LYS A 386 -11.10 22.07 21.84
C LYS A 386 -12.06 20.96 22.21
N GLU A 387 -11.62 19.71 22.22
CA GLU A 387 -12.45 18.56 22.60
C GLU A 387 -13.04 18.69 24.01
N LYS A 388 -12.31 19.30 24.95
CA LYS A 388 -12.76 19.50 26.33
C LYS A 388 -13.85 20.57 26.46
N TYR A 389 -13.71 21.70 25.78
CA TYR A 389 -14.54 22.89 25.99
C TYR A 389 -15.63 23.12 24.93
N PHE A 390 -15.48 22.55 23.74
CA PHE A 390 -16.38 22.72 22.60
C PHE A 390 -16.74 21.35 22.04
#